data_AF-A0A7H8NRZ1-F1
#
_entry.id   AF-A0A7H8NRZ1-F1
#
_cell.length_a   1.000
_cell.length_b   1.000
_cell.length_c   1.000
_cell.angle_alpha   90.00
_cell.angle_beta   90.00
_cell.angle_gamma   90.00
#
_symmetry.space_group_name_H-M   'P 1'
#
loop_
_entity.id
_entity.type
_entity.pdbx_description
1 polymer ?
#
loop_
_entity_poly.entity_id
_entity_poly.type
_entity_poly.pdbx_seq_one_letter_code
_entity_poly.pdbx_strand_id
1 'polypeptide(L)'
;MMIVPAYWAEARLQDRYRGRPVVVRRFGWSDDGPEAAQAHADARAREALDAILSGQTVPRRERRTNYGVDGIPIREQIVQRSDDVIVTRNSYGALCLNTPDVLFADIDHVPTPSGCALPLLGAVGLLAAGALIGGALGNFNIGLGAGGIAMVLVNAIMSQRRKRRLARSGGAEGIALQGVQAFVARHPDWHLRAYRTPAGLRVLAMHATFEPQDAQVHAFFKALGTDALYARMCTLQHCFRARLTPKPWRLGIIARIRPPVAAWSAEQASNPDRLAWIAEYERESAGFAACAYVRSFGDERRVDAKAERVRDLHDRMSRALENLPLG
;
A
#
# COMPACT_ATOMS: atom_id res chain seq x y z
N MET A 1 -6.78 -10.45 -17.26
CA MET A 1 -7.16 -11.44 -16.23
C MET A 1 -6.35 -11.20 -14.97
N MET A 2 -7.02 -11.12 -13.82
CA MET A 2 -6.39 -10.94 -12.51
C MET A 2 -5.43 -12.08 -12.18
N ILE A 3 -4.30 -11.75 -11.55
CA ILE A 3 -3.22 -12.68 -11.21
C ILE A 3 -3.24 -12.92 -9.69
N VAL A 4 -4.07 -13.87 -9.26
CA VAL A 4 -4.09 -14.42 -7.89
C VAL A 4 -4.01 -15.94 -7.99
N PRO A 5 -2.82 -16.50 -8.28
CA PRO A 5 -2.72 -17.86 -8.77
C PRO A 5 -2.92 -18.92 -7.70
N ALA A 6 -3.66 -19.97 -8.03
CA ALA A 6 -3.83 -21.14 -7.16
C ALA A 6 -2.57 -22.02 -7.09
N TYR A 7 -1.89 -22.22 -8.21
CA TYR A 7 -0.77 -23.14 -8.36
C TYR A 7 0.53 -22.41 -8.65
N TRP A 8 1.63 -22.95 -8.12
CA TRP A 8 2.95 -22.34 -8.16
C TRP A 8 4.03 -23.40 -8.32
N ALA A 9 5.05 -23.09 -9.10
CA ALA A 9 6.21 -23.95 -9.35
C ALA A 9 7.51 -23.14 -9.38
N GLU A 10 8.66 -23.81 -9.27
CA GLU A 10 9.97 -23.21 -9.46
C GLU A 10 10.78 -24.04 -10.46
N ALA A 11 11.24 -23.41 -11.52
CA ALA A 11 12.15 -24.02 -12.48
C ALA A 11 13.59 -23.65 -12.14
N ARG A 12 14.51 -24.59 -12.36
CA ARG A 12 15.95 -24.39 -12.22
C ARG A 12 16.64 -24.88 -13.49
N LEU A 13 17.27 -23.95 -14.22
CA LEU A 13 18.07 -24.27 -15.39
C LEU A 13 19.54 -23.95 -15.14
N GLN A 14 20.42 -24.67 -15.82
CA GLN A 14 21.86 -24.51 -15.69
C GLN A 14 22.51 -24.61 -17.07
N ASP A 15 23.45 -23.70 -17.35
CA ASP A 15 24.29 -23.73 -18.56
C ASP A 15 25.65 -23.08 -18.30
N ARG A 16 26.45 -22.85 -19.34
CA ARG A 16 27.75 -22.17 -19.30
C ARG A 16 27.72 -20.90 -20.13
N TYR A 17 28.11 -19.79 -19.52
CA TYR A 17 28.34 -18.51 -20.20
C TYR A 17 29.80 -18.10 -20.06
N ARG A 18 30.50 -17.88 -21.19
CA ARG A 18 31.94 -17.56 -21.21
C ARG A 18 32.79 -18.52 -20.37
N GLY A 19 32.51 -19.81 -20.48
CA GLY A 19 33.21 -20.88 -19.75
C GLY A 19 32.84 -21.01 -18.27
N ARG A 20 31.97 -20.15 -17.72
CA ARG A 20 31.53 -20.20 -16.31
C ARG A 20 30.12 -20.79 -16.18
N PRO A 21 29.85 -21.67 -15.19
CA PRO A 21 28.50 -22.16 -14.96
C PRO A 21 27.57 -21.03 -14.50
N VAL A 22 26.38 -21.01 -15.08
CA VAL A 22 25.28 -20.11 -14.76
C VAL A 22 24.08 -20.96 -14.37
N VAL A 23 23.46 -20.64 -13.24
CA VAL A 23 22.21 -21.27 -12.80
C VAL A 23 21.16 -20.17 -12.70
N VAL A 24 20.00 -20.41 -13.31
CA VAL A 24 18.85 -19.51 -13.28
C VAL A 24 17.69 -20.21 -12.58
N ARG A 25 17.00 -19.47 -11.70
CA ARG A 25 15.77 -19.93 -11.06
C ARG A 25 14.65 -18.93 -11.27
N ARG A 26 13.47 -19.44 -11.65
CA ARG A 26 12.26 -18.66 -11.88
C ARG A 26 11.05 -19.35 -11.28
N PHE A 27 10.14 -18.54 -10.74
CA PHE A 27 8.82 -19.01 -10.35
C PHE A 27 7.87 -18.93 -11.54
N GLY A 28 6.98 -19.91 -11.61
CA GLY A 28 5.82 -19.92 -12.48
C GLY A 28 4.55 -20.12 -11.66
N TRP A 29 3.43 -19.77 -12.26
CA TRP A 29 2.12 -19.80 -11.63
C TRP A 29 1.03 -20.04 -12.65
N SER A 30 -0.09 -20.60 -12.21
CA SER A 30 -1.27 -20.87 -13.02
C SER A 30 -2.51 -21.04 -12.13
N ASP A 31 -3.69 -20.83 -12.70
CA ASP A 31 -4.97 -21.20 -12.09
C ASP A 31 -5.48 -22.58 -12.53
N ASP A 32 -4.91 -23.16 -13.58
CA ASP A 32 -5.38 -24.41 -14.20
C ASP A 32 -4.83 -25.65 -13.49
N GLY A 33 -3.56 -25.63 -13.09
CA GLY A 33 -2.94 -26.75 -12.41
C GLY A 33 -1.44 -26.64 -12.17
N PRO A 34 -0.86 -27.60 -11.42
CA PRO A 34 0.58 -27.65 -11.14
C PRO A 34 1.43 -27.78 -12.40
N GLU A 35 1.00 -28.56 -13.40
CA GLU A 35 1.73 -28.75 -14.66
C GLU A 35 1.81 -27.44 -15.47
N ALA A 36 0.70 -26.70 -15.56
CA ALA A 36 0.68 -25.39 -16.21
C ALA A 36 1.56 -24.38 -15.48
N ALA A 37 1.56 -24.40 -14.14
CA ALA A 37 2.48 -23.57 -13.35
C ALA A 37 3.95 -23.93 -13.59
N GLN A 38 4.28 -25.22 -13.72
CA GLN A 38 5.64 -25.69 -14.04
C GLN A 38 6.05 -25.29 -15.47
N ALA A 39 5.18 -25.47 -16.46
CA ALA A 39 5.44 -25.05 -17.84
C ALA A 39 5.71 -23.53 -17.92
N HIS A 40 4.94 -22.72 -17.18
CA HIS A 40 5.18 -21.29 -17.07
C HIS A 40 6.53 -20.98 -16.39
N ALA A 41 6.89 -21.72 -15.33
CA ALA A 41 8.18 -21.55 -14.65
C ALA A 41 9.35 -21.87 -15.60
N ASP A 42 9.24 -22.96 -16.36
CA ASP A 42 10.25 -23.42 -17.31
C ASP A 42 10.42 -22.41 -18.45
N ALA A 43 9.33 -21.89 -19.01
CA ALA A 43 9.37 -20.88 -20.05
C ALA A 43 10.12 -19.61 -19.58
N ARG A 44 9.77 -19.08 -18.39
CA ARG A 44 10.45 -17.92 -17.79
C ARG A 44 11.93 -18.20 -17.50
N ALA A 45 12.27 -19.40 -17.05
CA ALA A 45 13.65 -19.78 -16.78
C ALA A 45 14.49 -19.85 -18.06
N ARG A 46 13.91 -20.37 -19.16
CA ARG A 46 14.56 -20.40 -20.48
C ARG A 46 14.81 -18.99 -21.00
N GLU A 47 13.77 -18.14 -21.02
CA GLU A 47 13.90 -16.74 -21.44
C GLU A 47 15.00 -16.00 -20.67
N ALA A 48 15.04 -16.15 -19.35
CA ALA A 48 16.05 -15.53 -18.52
C ALA A 48 17.46 -16.10 -18.75
N LEU A 49 17.58 -17.39 -19.04
CA LEU A 49 18.85 -18.01 -19.37
C LEU A 49 19.36 -17.49 -20.73
N ASP A 50 18.50 -17.45 -21.75
CA ASP A 50 18.81 -16.95 -23.08
C ASP A 50 19.21 -15.47 -23.04
N ALA A 51 18.57 -14.66 -22.20
CA ALA A 51 18.97 -13.28 -21.93
C ALA A 51 20.40 -13.20 -21.37
N ILE A 52 20.76 -14.06 -20.42
CA ILE A 52 22.15 -14.09 -19.89
C ILE A 52 23.13 -14.55 -20.96
N LEU A 53 22.78 -15.59 -21.73
CA LEU A 53 23.65 -16.14 -22.78
C LEU A 53 23.87 -15.15 -23.93
N SER A 54 22.89 -14.29 -24.22
CA SER A 54 23.02 -13.17 -25.16
C SER A 54 23.75 -11.95 -24.57
N GLY A 55 24.19 -12.02 -23.32
CA GLY A 55 25.00 -11.00 -22.66
C GLY A 55 24.21 -9.93 -21.90
N GLN A 56 22.89 -10.08 -21.76
CA GLN A 56 22.10 -9.21 -20.90
C GLN A 56 22.36 -9.51 -19.42
N THR A 57 22.22 -8.47 -18.59
CA THR A 57 22.35 -8.61 -17.14
C THR A 57 20.97 -8.73 -16.52
N VAL A 58 20.52 -9.96 -16.28
CA VAL A 58 19.27 -10.26 -15.58
C VAL A 58 19.52 -10.97 -14.24
N PRO A 59 18.67 -10.79 -13.23
CA PRO A 59 18.82 -11.47 -11.94
C PRO A 59 18.79 -12.99 -12.10
N ARG A 60 19.79 -13.70 -11.56
CA ARG A 60 19.83 -15.18 -11.64
C ARG A 60 18.73 -15.86 -10.83
N ARG A 61 18.27 -15.20 -9.76
CA ARG A 61 17.23 -15.72 -8.86
C ARG A 61 16.23 -14.63 -8.53
N GLU A 62 14.98 -15.00 -8.63
CA GLU A 62 13.83 -14.23 -8.20
C GLU A 62 13.68 -14.24 -6.66
N ARG A 63 13.42 -13.08 -6.06
CA ARG A 63 13.22 -12.93 -4.62
C ARG A 63 11.73 -12.93 -4.30
N ARG A 64 11.30 -13.81 -3.39
CA ARG A 64 9.94 -13.76 -2.84
C ARG A 64 9.83 -12.55 -1.90
N THR A 65 8.84 -11.70 -2.12
CA THR A 65 8.58 -10.50 -1.32
C THR A 65 7.12 -10.47 -0.87
N ASN A 66 6.83 -9.74 0.20
CA ASN A 66 5.45 -9.61 0.72
C ASN A 66 4.49 -8.92 -0.26
N TYR A 67 5.03 -8.18 -1.23
CA TYR A 67 4.27 -7.31 -2.13
C TYR A 67 4.39 -7.70 -3.60
N GLY A 68 5.02 -8.85 -3.91
CA GLY A 68 5.13 -9.33 -5.29
C GLY A 68 5.79 -8.30 -6.20
N VAL A 69 6.92 -7.76 -5.75
CA VAL A 69 7.71 -6.82 -6.56
C VAL A 69 8.67 -7.58 -7.48
N ASP A 70 8.98 -6.97 -8.63
CA ASP A 70 9.99 -7.42 -9.60
C ASP A 70 9.57 -8.60 -10.47
N GLY A 71 8.32 -8.57 -10.95
CA GLY A 71 7.81 -9.48 -11.97
C GLY A 71 7.31 -10.82 -11.44
N ILE A 72 7.12 -10.95 -10.12
CA ILE A 72 6.54 -12.12 -9.46
C ILE A 72 5.28 -11.63 -8.73
N PRO A 73 4.10 -12.22 -8.98
CA PRO A 73 2.88 -11.82 -8.28
C PRO A 73 2.95 -12.18 -6.80
N ILE A 74 2.04 -11.59 -6.02
CA ILE A 74 1.91 -11.94 -4.61
C ILE A 74 1.41 -13.39 -4.49
N ARG A 75 2.07 -14.18 -3.65
CA ARG A 75 1.67 -15.56 -3.34
C ARG A 75 0.97 -15.59 -1.98
N GLU A 76 -0.36 -15.61 -2.02
CA GLU A 76 -1.21 -15.62 -0.83
C GLU A 76 -2.15 -16.83 -0.81
N GLN A 77 -2.66 -17.13 0.39
CA GLN A 77 -3.70 -18.14 0.54
C GLN A 77 -5.01 -17.57 0.04
N ILE A 78 -5.65 -18.25 -0.91
CA ILE A 78 -7.04 -17.96 -1.28
C ILE A 78 -7.94 -18.52 -0.19
N VAL A 79 -8.71 -17.65 0.45
CA VAL A 79 -9.64 -17.99 1.54
C VAL A 79 -11.05 -18.19 1.01
N GLN A 80 -11.45 -17.35 0.06
CA GLN A 80 -12.79 -17.40 -0.54
C GLN A 80 -12.73 -16.89 -1.98
N ARG A 81 -13.56 -17.48 -2.85
CA ARG A 81 -13.87 -16.97 -4.17
C ARG A 81 -15.36 -16.65 -4.25
N SER A 82 -15.70 -15.49 -4.80
CA SER A 82 -17.07 -15.05 -5.05
C SER A 82 -17.10 -14.40 -6.43
N ASP A 83 -17.64 -15.11 -7.41
CA ASP A 83 -17.54 -14.75 -8.83
C ASP A 83 -16.08 -14.51 -9.26
N ASP A 84 -15.73 -13.31 -9.73
CA ASP A 84 -14.39 -12.90 -10.09
C ASP A 84 -13.66 -12.11 -8.99
N VAL A 85 -14.25 -12.03 -7.80
CA VAL A 85 -13.65 -11.43 -6.61
C VAL A 85 -13.03 -12.52 -5.75
N ILE A 86 -11.80 -12.29 -5.31
CA ILE A 86 -11.04 -13.27 -4.51
C ILE A 86 -10.63 -12.63 -3.19
N VAL A 87 -10.95 -13.29 -2.08
CA VAL A 87 -10.43 -12.92 -0.77
C VAL A 87 -9.22 -13.78 -0.48
N THR A 88 -8.09 -13.12 -0.24
CA THR A 88 -6.82 -13.74 0.13
C THR A 88 -6.42 -13.41 1.56
N ARG A 89 -5.55 -14.23 2.15
CA ARG A 89 -4.85 -13.93 3.39
C ARG A 89 -3.40 -13.56 3.11
N ASN A 90 -3.03 -12.33 3.46
CA ASN A 90 -1.68 -11.82 3.25
C ASN A 90 -0.63 -12.45 4.17
N SER A 91 0.65 -12.13 3.96
CA SER A 91 1.76 -12.65 4.78
C SER A 91 1.77 -12.16 6.23
N TYR A 92 0.93 -11.18 6.56
CA TYR A 92 0.67 -10.76 7.95
C TYR A 92 -0.49 -11.52 8.58
N GLY A 93 -1.28 -12.26 7.80
CA GLY A 93 -2.47 -12.96 8.27
C GLY A 93 -3.78 -12.20 8.10
N ALA A 94 -3.77 -10.96 7.62
CA ALA A 94 -4.98 -10.18 7.38
C ALA A 94 -5.63 -10.54 6.03
N LEU A 95 -6.96 -10.43 5.97
CA LEU A 95 -7.74 -10.66 4.76
C LEU A 95 -7.68 -9.45 3.82
N CYS A 96 -7.57 -9.73 2.53
CA CYS A 96 -7.56 -8.75 1.45
C CYS A 96 -8.54 -9.20 0.37
N LEU A 97 -9.45 -8.31 -0.02
CA LEU A 97 -10.24 -8.42 -1.24
C LEU A 97 -9.37 -8.10 -2.45
N ASN A 98 -9.54 -8.85 -3.53
CA ASN A 98 -8.94 -8.62 -4.84
C ASN A 98 -10.07 -8.66 -5.88
N THR A 99 -10.17 -7.62 -6.70
CA THR A 99 -11.19 -7.49 -7.76
C THR A 99 -10.49 -7.08 -9.05
N PRO A 100 -10.83 -7.68 -10.21
CA PRO A 100 -10.13 -7.40 -11.45
C PRO A 100 -10.28 -5.94 -11.88
N ASP A 101 -11.43 -5.31 -11.60
CA ASP A 101 -11.84 -4.09 -12.29
C ASP A 101 -12.64 -3.07 -11.44
N VAL A 102 -12.92 -3.36 -10.17
CA VAL A 102 -13.55 -2.35 -9.28
C VAL A 102 -12.48 -1.53 -8.58
N LEU A 103 -12.35 -0.26 -9.01
CA LEU A 103 -11.27 0.63 -8.61
C LEU A 103 -11.31 1.00 -7.12
N PHE A 104 -10.24 0.62 -6.41
CA PHE A 104 -9.89 1.15 -5.10
C PHE A 104 -8.61 1.99 -5.18
N ALA A 105 -8.46 2.94 -4.26
CA ALA A 105 -7.22 3.69 -4.04
C ALA A 105 -6.98 3.94 -2.55
N ASP A 106 -5.77 3.61 -2.07
CA ASP A 106 -5.32 3.96 -0.73
C ASP A 106 -4.50 5.28 -0.78
N ILE A 107 -4.95 6.30 -0.04
CA ILE A 107 -4.34 7.63 0.06
C ILE A 107 -3.78 7.79 1.47
N ASP A 108 -2.46 7.87 1.61
CA ASP A 108 -1.85 8.03 2.92
C ASP A 108 -2.10 9.43 3.51
N HIS A 109 -2.20 9.51 4.83
CA HIS A 109 -2.25 10.78 5.52
C HIS A 109 -0.96 11.59 5.27
N VAL A 110 -1.14 12.88 5.00
CA VAL A 110 -0.01 13.80 4.99
C VAL A 110 0.69 13.77 6.35
N PRO A 111 2.03 13.75 6.38
CA PRO A 111 2.77 13.75 7.64
C PRO A 111 2.34 14.91 8.52
N THR A 112 2.07 14.64 9.79
CA THR A 112 1.82 15.72 10.74
C THR A 112 3.11 16.53 10.92
N PRO A 113 3.04 17.88 10.91
CA PRO A 113 4.20 18.72 11.15
C PRO A 113 4.82 18.38 12.52
N SER A 114 5.97 17.70 12.51
CA SER A 114 6.76 17.38 13.69
C SER A 114 8.18 17.93 13.52
N GLY A 115 8.83 18.28 14.63
CA GLY A 115 10.22 18.74 14.65
C GLY A 115 10.47 20.14 14.08
N CYS A 116 11.57 20.26 13.30
CA CYS A 116 12.12 21.50 12.75
C CYS A 116 11.28 21.99 11.55
N ALA A 117 10.35 22.90 11.81
CA ALA A 117 9.58 23.60 10.80
C ALA A 117 10.40 24.68 10.06
N LEU A 118 11.49 25.14 10.65
CA LEU A 118 12.40 26.12 10.07
C LEU A 118 13.41 25.42 9.13
N PRO A 119 13.50 25.78 7.84
CA PRO A 119 14.53 25.23 6.95
C PRO A 119 15.93 25.53 7.46
N LEU A 120 16.89 24.65 7.18
CA LEU A 120 18.28 24.73 7.66
C LEU A 120 18.91 26.10 7.35
N LEU A 121 18.71 26.63 6.15
CA LEU A 121 19.21 27.96 5.77
C LEU A 121 18.63 29.09 6.64
N GLY A 122 17.35 28.97 7.03
CA GLY A 122 16.72 29.93 7.95
C GLY A 122 17.31 29.83 9.37
N ALA A 123 17.61 28.61 9.83
CA ALA A 123 18.27 28.38 11.11
C ALA A 123 19.69 28.96 11.12
N VAL A 124 20.49 28.66 10.09
CA VAL A 124 21.85 29.20 9.92
C VAL A 124 21.82 30.71 9.81
N GLY A 125 20.86 31.29 9.08
CA GLY A 125 20.70 32.73 8.95
C GLY A 125 20.44 33.43 10.29
N LEU A 126 19.58 32.86 11.14
CA LEU A 126 19.30 33.42 12.47
C LEU A 126 20.51 33.34 13.40
N LEU A 127 21.27 32.25 13.36
CA LEU A 127 22.50 32.11 14.12
C LEU A 127 23.58 33.09 13.65
N ALA A 128 23.77 33.21 12.34
CA ALA A 128 24.73 34.15 11.75
C ALA A 128 24.37 35.60 12.04
N ALA A 129 23.09 35.98 11.93
CA ALA A 129 22.63 37.31 12.28
C ALA A 129 22.87 37.63 13.76
N GLY A 130 22.53 36.70 14.66
CA GLY A 130 22.79 36.85 16.10
C GLY A 130 24.29 37.02 16.40
N ALA A 131 25.14 36.19 15.79
CA ALA A 131 26.58 36.25 15.94
C ALA A 131 27.20 37.57 15.44
N LEU A 132 26.75 38.07 14.27
CA LEU A 132 27.20 39.34 13.71
C LEU A 132 26.79 40.54 14.58
N ILE A 133 25.53 40.57 15.03
CA ILE A 133 25.01 41.63 15.90
C ILE A 133 25.74 41.62 17.24
N GLY A 134 25.90 40.45 17.87
CA GLY A 134 26.64 40.33 19.12
C GLY A 134 28.11 40.72 19.00
N GLY A 135 28.76 40.35 17.89
CA GLY A 135 30.13 40.77 17.59
C GLY A 135 30.26 42.29 17.47
N ALA A 136 29.34 42.94 16.75
CA ALA A 136 29.31 44.40 16.63
C ALA A 136 29.07 45.12 17.98
N LEU A 137 28.37 44.46 18.91
CA LEU A 137 28.12 44.94 20.28
C LEU A 137 29.19 44.49 21.29
N GLY A 138 30.28 43.86 20.83
CA GLY A 138 31.43 43.47 21.66
C GLY A 138 31.29 42.14 22.41
N ASN A 139 30.22 41.37 22.20
CA ASN A 139 29.97 40.09 22.87
C ASN A 139 29.38 39.02 21.94
N PHE A 140 30.26 38.37 21.15
CA PHE A 140 29.89 37.33 20.18
C PHE A 140 29.05 36.19 20.78
N ASN A 141 29.43 35.67 21.95
CA ASN A 141 28.74 34.54 22.60
C ASN A 141 27.30 34.87 22.98
N ILE A 142 27.04 36.10 23.45
CA ILE A 142 25.70 36.57 23.80
C ILE A 142 24.84 36.68 22.53
N GLY A 143 25.40 37.23 21.45
CA GLY A 143 24.71 37.31 20.17
C GLY A 143 24.38 35.95 19.57
N LEU A 144 25.32 35.00 19.60
CA LEU A 144 25.09 33.63 19.15
C LEU A 144 23.99 32.94 19.99
N GLY A 145 24.02 33.12 21.31
CA GLY A 145 22.97 32.64 22.22
C GLY A 145 21.59 33.23 21.89
N ALA A 146 21.52 34.54 21.66
CA ALA A 146 20.28 35.22 21.25
C ALA A 146 19.77 34.72 19.88
N GLY A 147 20.66 34.48 18.92
CA GLY A 147 20.33 33.86 17.63
C GLY A 147 19.77 32.45 17.80
N GLY A 148 20.33 31.65 18.72
CA GLY A 148 19.81 30.32 19.07
C GLY A 148 18.41 30.37 19.68
N ILE A 149 18.16 31.30 20.60
CA ILE A 149 16.83 31.52 21.18
C ILE A 149 15.83 31.96 20.10
N ALA A 150 16.21 32.92 19.25
CA ALA A 150 15.38 33.37 18.14
C ALA A 150 15.04 32.21 17.17
N MET A 151 16.01 31.36 16.85
CA MET A 151 15.81 30.15 16.05
C MET A 151 14.76 29.22 16.67
N VAL A 152 14.86 28.92 17.97
CA VAL A 152 13.89 28.07 18.67
C VAL A 152 12.49 28.70 18.66
N LEU A 153 12.39 30.00 18.94
CA LEU A 153 11.11 30.73 18.95
C LEU A 153 10.46 30.77 17.56
N VAL A 154 11.24 31.10 16.52
CA VAL A 154 10.75 31.11 15.12
C VAL A 154 10.29 29.72 14.71
N ASN A 155 11.07 28.67 15.02
CA ASN A 155 10.70 27.29 14.76
C ASN A 155 9.39 26.90 15.47
N ALA A 156 9.24 27.27 16.75
CA ALA A 156 8.01 27.03 17.52
C ALA A 156 6.80 27.75 16.92
N ILE A 157 6.94 29.02 16.53
CA ILE A 157 5.88 29.79 15.87
C ILE A 157 5.49 29.16 14.53
N MET A 158 6.49 28.78 13.70
CA MET A 158 6.24 28.13 12.42
C MET A 158 5.56 26.77 12.59
N SER A 159 6.03 25.94 13.53
CA SER A 159 5.42 24.65 13.85
C SER A 159 3.98 24.82 14.31
N GLN A 160 3.73 25.78 15.21
CA GLN A 160 2.38 26.07 15.70
C GLN A 160 1.46 26.60 14.60
N ARG A 161 1.96 27.45 13.70
CA ARG A 161 1.22 27.90 12.51
C ARG A 161 0.88 26.75 11.58
N ARG A 162 1.81 25.83 11.32
CA ARG A 162 1.57 24.62 10.51
C ARG A 162 0.53 23.71 11.14
N LYS A 163 0.64 23.44 12.45
CA LYS A 163 -0.36 22.66 13.21
C LYS A 163 -1.74 23.29 13.18
N ARG A 164 -1.83 24.61 13.39
CA ARG A 164 -3.11 25.35 13.29
C ARG A 164 -3.71 25.32 11.90
N ARG A 165 -2.90 25.45 10.84
CA ARG A 165 -3.36 25.30 9.46
C ARG A 165 -3.91 23.89 9.22
N LEU A 166 -3.17 22.86 9.62
CA LEU A 166 -3.62 21.47 9.52
C LEU A 166 -4.95 21.25 10.25
N ALA A 167 -5.07 21.73 11.49
CA ALA A 167 -6.31 21.63 12.26
C ALA A 167 -7.49 22.35 11.57
N ARG A 168 -7.27 23.55 11.02
CA ARG A 168 -8.30 24.29 10.25
C ARG A 168 -8.73 23.58 8.97
N SER A 169 -7.84 22.79 8.37
CA SER A 169 -8.15 21.95 7.20
C SER A 169 -8.87 20.64 7.58
N GLY A 170 -9.23 20.42 8.84
CA GLY A 170 -9.84 19.17 9.30
C GLY A 170 -8.83 18.04 9.58
N GLY A 171 -7.56 18.39 9.84
CA GLY A 171 -6.49 17.41 10.04
C GLY A 171 -5.98 16.81 8.73
N ALA A 172 -5.18 15.75 8.84
CA ALA A 172 -4.65 15.05 7.67
C ALA A 172 -5.77 14.41 6.84
N GLU A 173 -6.80 13.90 7.51
CA GLU A 173 -7.99 13.37 6.87
C GLU A 173 -8.77 14.43 6.08
N GLY A 174 -9.01 15.60 6.69
CA GLY A 174 -9.73 16.69 6.02
C GLY A 174 -9.03 17.17 4.75
N ILE A 175 -7.69 17.19 4.75
CA ILE A 175 -6.89 17.48 3.55
C ILE A 175 -7.12 16.40 2.47
N ALA A 176 -7.07 15.13 2.83
CA ALA A 176 -7.29 14.04 1.88
C ALA A 176 -8.72 14.07 1.31
N LEU A 177 -9.74 14.31 2.15
CA LEU A 177 -11.13 14.48 1.71
C LEU A 177 -11.32 15.70 0.80
N GLN A 178 -10.62 16.81 1.05
CA GLN A 178 -10.62 17.98 0.17
C GLN A 178 -10.00 17.64 -1.20
N GLY A 179 -8.94 16.83 -1.23
CA GLY A 179 -8.35 16.31 -2.46
C GLY A 179 -9.35 15.51 -3.30
N VAL A 180 -10.08 14.59 -2.66
CA VAL A 180 -11.15 13.80 -3.32
C VAL A 180 -12.28 14.71 -3.80
N GLN A 181 -12.70 15.69 -2.99
CA GLN A 181 -13.73 16.67 -3.38
C GLN A 181 -13.31 17.47 -4.63
N ALA A 182 -12.07 17.98 -4.63
CA ALA A 182 -11.53 18.77 -5.73
C ALA A 182 -11.32 17.94 -7.00
N PHE A 183 -11.07 16.65 -6.87
CA PHE A 183 -11.03 15.72 -8.00
C PHE A 183 -12.43 15.57 -8.62
N VAL A 184 -13.44 15.20 -7.82
CA VAL A 184 -14.82 15.00 -8.31
C VAL A 184 -15.42 16.28 -8.88
N ALA A 185 -15.12 17.45 -8.30
CA ALA A 185 -15.57 18.73 -8.84
C ALA A 185 -15.06 19.00 -10.28
N ARG A 186 -13.91 18.43 -10.65
CA ARG A 186 -13.35 18.51 -12.01
C ARG A 186 -13.82 17.36 -12.90
N HIS A 187 -14.40 16.30 -12.33
CA HIS A 187 -14.75 15.06 -12.99
C HIS A 187 -16.18 14.66 -12.54
N PRO A 188 -17.21 15.39 -12.99
CA PRO A 188 -18.58 15.28 -12.46
C PRO A 188 -19.25 13.93 -12.77
N ASP A 189 -18.69 13.17 -13.70
CA ASP A 189 -19.07 11.80 -14.04
C ASP A 189 -18.63 10.76 -12.99
N TRP A 190 -17.72 11.13 -12.08
CA TRP A 190 -17.22 10.24 -11.05
C TRP A 190 -18.09 10.23 -9.80
N HIS A 191 -18.55 9.04 -9.44
CA HIS A 191 -19.09 8.74 -8.11
C HIS A 191 -18.06 7.94 -7.30
N LEU A 192 -17.66 8.49 -6.14
CA LEU A 192 -16.66 7.92 -5.24
C LEU A 192 -17.21 7.79 -3.81
N ARG A 193 -16.84 6.70 -3.11
CA ARG A 193 -17.03 6.54 -1.66
C ARG A 193 -15.68 6.63 -0.96
N ALA A 194 -15.60 7.36 0.15
CA ALA A 194 -14.40 7.45 0.97
C ALA A 194 -14.57 6.75 2.32
N TYR A 195 -13.51 6.08 2.74
CA TYR A 195 -13.42 5.32 3.98
C TYR A 195 -12.18 5.76 4.75
N ARG A 196 -12.32 6.05 6.03
CA ARG A 196 -11.23 6.31 6.97
C ARG A 196 -10.50 5.01 7.26
N THR A 197 -9.19 5.02 7.16
CA THR A 197 -8.31 3.94 7.64
C THR A 197 -7.35 4.52 8.69
N PRO A 198 -6.66 3.72 9.51
CA PRO A 198 -5.77 4.31 10.52
C PRO A 198 -4.53 5.04 9.98
N ALA A 199 -4.20 4.91 8.68
CA ALA A 199 -3.04 5.55 8.08
C ALA A 199 -3.38 6.50 6.93
N GLY A 200 -4.67 6.69 6.63
CA GLY A 200 -5.07 7.29 5.36
C GLY A 200 -6.56 7.19 5.07
N LEU A 201 -6.93 7.53 3.84
CA LEU A 201 -8.23 7.22 3.27
C LEU A 201 -8.12 6.04 2.30
N ARG A 202 -9.20 5.27 2.19
CA ARG A 202 -9.46 4.41 1.05
C ARG A 202 -10.61 5.03 0.26
N VAL A 203 -10.46 5.07 -1.06
CA VAL A 203 -11.50 5.54 -1.98
C VAL A 203 -11.92 4.37 -2.88
N LEU A 204 -13.21 4.29 -3.15
CA LEU A 204 -13.83 3.29 -4.03
C LEU A 204 -14.63 4.02 -5.11
N ALA A 205 -14.40 3.71 -6.38
CA ALA A 205 -15.26 4.19 -7.46
C ALA A 205 -16.51 3.32 -7.60
N MET A 206 -17.65 3.98 -7.76
CA MET A 206 -18.96 3.32 -7.79
C MET A 206 -19.64 3.36 -9.16
N HIS A 207 -19.22 4.26 -10.06
CA HIS A 207 -19.95 4.58 -11.30
C HIS A 207 -19.57 3.71 -12.51
N ALA A 208 -18.45 2.99 -12.46
CA ALA A 208 -17.91 2.20 -13.56
C ALA A 208 -16.86 1.18 -13.08
N THR A 209 -16.52 0.24 -13.95
CA THR A 209 -15.35 -0.65 -13.82
C THR A 209 -14.17 -0.12 -14.65
N PHE A 210 -12.96 -0.54 -14.31
CA PHE A 210 -11.72 -0.05 -14.89
C PHE A 210 -10.70 -1.17 -15.02
N GLU A 211 -9.89 -1.20 -16.06
CA GLU A 211 -8.72 -2.09 -16.08
C GLU A 211 -7.59 -1.44 -15.25
N PRO A 212 -6.90 -2.16 -14.36
CA PRO A 212 -5.83 -1.60 -13.52
C PRO A 212 -4.64 -0.97 -14.26
N GLN A 213 -4.56 -1.21 -15.57
CA GLN A 213 -3.52 -0.70 -16.47
C GLN A 213 -3.99 0.53 -17.27
N ASP A 214 -5.24 0.94 -17.14
CA ASP A 214 -5.81 2.05 -17.89
C ASP A 214 -5.10 3.37 -17.59
N ALA A 215 -4.91 4.19 -18.62
CA ALA A 215 -4.36 5.53 -18.48
C ALA A 215 -5.19 6.41 -17.55
N GLN A 216 -6.52 6.23 -17.54
CA GLN A 216 -7.44 6.94 -16.65
C GLN A 216 -7.22 6.58 -15.18
N VAL A 217 -6.95 5.30 -14.88
CA VAL A 217 -6.62 4.82 -13.53
C VAL A 217 -5.29 5.42 -13.06
N HIS A 218 -4.27 5.44 -13.92
CA HIS A 218 -2.99 6.07 -13.60
C HIS A 218 -3.14 7.58 -13.35
N ALA A 219 -3.95 8.28 -14.15
CA ALA A 219 -4.25 9.69 -13.95
C ALA A 219 -5.00 9.93 -12.62
N PHE A 220 -5.97 9.08 -12.30
CA PHE A 220 -6.70 9.08 -11.03
C PHE A 220 -5.76 8.90 -9.82
N PHE A 221 -4.91 7.86 -9.85
CA PHE A 221 -3.93 7.59 -8.78
C PHE A 221 -2.98 8.77 -8.58
N LYS A 222 -2.48 9.35 -9.67
CA LYS A 222 -1.62 10.54 -9.60
C LYS A 222 -2.35 11.74 -9.02
N ALA A 223 -3.59 11.97 -9.42
CA ALA A 223 -4.37 13.12 -8.98
C ALA A 223 -4.74 13.07 -7.49
N LEU A 224 -5.01 11.87 -6.96
CA LEU A 224 -5.34 11.67 -5.55
C LEU A 224 -4.14 11.37 -4.66
N GLY A 225 -2.95 11.16 -5.23
CA GLY A 225 -1.75 10.82 -4.47
C GLY A 225 -1.83 9.42 -3.85
N THR A 226 -2.35 8.45 -4.60
CA THR A 226 -2.42 7.04 -4.17
C THR A 226 -1.03 6.50 -3.88
N ASP A 227 -0.92 5.63 -2.86
CA ASP A 227 0.35 4.98 -2.51
C ASP A 227 1.01 4.32 -3.73
N ALA A 228 2.29 4.63 -3.95
CA ALA A 228 3.02 4.21 -5.14
C ALA A 228 3.25 2.70 -5.19
N LEU A 229 3.43 2.07 -4.02
CA LEU A 229 3.55 0.62 -3.94
C LEU A 229 2.21 -0.06 -4.26
N TYR A 230 1.11 0.45 -3.71
CA TYR A 230 -0.25 0.03 -4.03
C TYR A 230 -0.54 0.13 -5.53
N ALA A 231 -0.30 1.28 -6.14
CA ALA A 231 -0.52 1.49 -7.57
C ALA A 231 0.28 0.48 -8.41
N ARG A 232 1.57 0.29 -8.08
CA ARG A 232 2.42 -0.70 -8.75
C ARG A 232 1.90 -2.13 -8.58
N MET A 233 1.44 -2.50 -7.39
CA MET A 233 0.86 -3.82 -7.15
C MET A 233 -0.40 -4.05 -7.99
N CYS A 234 -1.25 -3.03 -8.16
CA CYS A 234 -2.47 -3.15 -8.96
C CYS A 234 -2.16 -3.46 -10.42
N THR A 235 -1.18 -2.75 -10.99
CA THR A 235 -0.69 -3.01 -12.35
C THR A 235 -0.08 -4.41 -12.47
N LEU A 236 0.77 -4.83 -11.52
CA LEU A 236 1.46 -6.13 -11.59
C LEU A 236 0.55 -7.34 -11.40
N GLN A 237 -0.52 -7.21 -10.62
CA GLN A 237 -1.47 -8.30 -10.34
C GLN A 237 -2.74 -8.22 -11.18
N HIS A 238 -2.90 -7.18 -12.00
CA HIS A 238 -4.09 -6.98 -12.82
C HIS A 238 -5.37 -7.00 -11.95
N CYS A 239 -5.30 -6.38 -10.77
CA CYS A 239 -6.45 -6.24 -9.87
C CYS A 239 -6.33 -5.02 -8.97
N PHE A 240 -7.44 -4.56 -8.44
CA PHE A 240 -7.49 -3.66 -7.30
C PHE A 240 -7.64 -4.45 -6.01
N ARG A 241 -7.01 -3.94 -4.95
CA ARG A 241 -6.95 -4.62 -3.66
C ARG A 241 -7.51 -3.76 -2.55
N ALA A 242 -8.20 -4.36 -1.59
CA ALA A 242 -8.68 -3.68 -0.39
C ALA A 242 -8.54 -4.59 0.84
N ARG A 243 -7.88 -4.09 1.89
CA ARG A 243 -7.76 -4.84 3.16
C ARG A 243 -9.12 -4.92 3.86
N LEU A 244 -9.53 -6.13 4.23
CA LEU A 244 -10.81 -6.43 4.88
C LEU A 244 -10.69 -6.61 6.39
N THR A 245 -9.53 -7.01 6.92
CA THR A 245 -9.35 -7.12 8.38
C THR A 245 -8.14 -6.31 8.88
N PRO A 246 -8.15 -5.87 10.15
CA PRO A 246 -7.05 -5.15 10.81
C PRO A 246 -5.65 -5.70 10.59
N LYS A 247 -4.63 -4.85 10.65
CA LYS A 247 -3.24 -5.29 10.74
C LYS A 247 -2.99 -5.87 12.15
N PRO A 248 -2.42 -7.08 12.29
CA PRO A 248 -2.30 -7.73 13.61
C PRO A 248 -1.62 -6.88 14.68
N TRP A 249 -0.57 -6.13 14.32
CA TRP A 249 0.15 -5.30 15.29
C TRP A 249 -0.65 -4.10 15.82
N ARG A 250 -1.72 -3.68 15.14
CA ARG A 250 -2.64 -2.65 15.65
C ARG A 250 -3.60 -3.21 16.70
N LEU A 251 -3.79 -4.53 16.70
CA LEU A 251 -4.51 -5.29 17.73
C LEU A 251 -3.59 -5.69 18.90
N GLY A 252 -2.32 -5.29 18.89
CA GLY A 252 -1.33 -5.75 19.87
C GLY A 252 -0.75 -7.15 19.59
N ILE A 253 -1.12 -7.79 18.48
CA ILE A 253 -0.56 -9.09 18.09
C ILE A 253 0.81 -8.87 17.44
N ILE A 254 1.86 -9.00 18.24
CA ILE A 254 3.26 -8.85 17.80
C ILE A 254 3.79 -10.11 17.12
N ALA A 255 3.28 -11.28 17.53
CA ALA A 255 3.66 -12.55 16.94
C ALA A 255 3.22 -12.61 15.47
N ARG A 256 4.16 -12.94 14.57
CA ARG A 256 3.86 -13.15 13.15
C ARG A 256 3.12 -14.47 12.95
N ILE A 257 2.27 -14.51 11.92
CA ILE A 257 1.67 -15.76 11.44
C ILE A 257 2.76 -16.81 11.19
N ARG A 258 2.47 -18.07 11.54
CA ARG A 258 3.40 -19.18 11.43
C ARG A 258 3.16 -19.99 10.14
N PRO A 259 4.22 -20.46 9.45
CA PRO A 259 5.59 -19.93 9.52
C PRO A 259 5.65 -18.47 8.99
N PRO A 260 6.61 -17.63 9.46
CA PRO A 260 6.70 -16.21 9.09
C PRO A 260 7.34 -16.02 7.71
N VAL A 261 6.68 -16.53 6.67
CA VAL A 261 7.15 -16.47 5.29
C VAL A 261 6.40 -15.42 4.48
N ALA A 262 7.10 -14.84 3.50
CA ALA A 262 6.51 -13.85 2.60
C ALA A 262 5.56 -14.45 1.54
N ALA A 263 5.67 -15.76 1.30
CA ALA A 263 4.94 -16.45 0.24
C ALA A 263 4.27 -17.70 0.82
N TRP A 264 2.95 -17.75 0.66
CA TRP A 264 2.11 -18.89 1.01
C TRP A 264 2.55 -20.17 0.29
N SER A 265 2.34 -21.34 0.91
CA SER A 265 2.41 -22.63 0.21
C SER A 265 1.34 -23.59 0.72
N ALA A 266 0.87 -24.53 -0.11
CA ALA A 266 -0.25 -25.40 0.23
C ALA A 266 0.06 -26.30 1.44
N GLU A 267 1.32 -26.67 1.65
CA GLU A 267 1.80 -27.46 2.79
C GLU A 267 1.58 -26.73 4.13
N GLN A 268 1.37 -25.42 4.11
CA GLN A 268 1.11 -24.63 5.31
C GLN A 268 -0.36 -24.64 5.72
N ALA A 269 -1.27 -25.16 4.89
CA ALA A 269 -2.72 -25.15 5.16
C ALA A 269 -3.13 -25.96 6.38
N SER A 270 -2.48 -27.11 6.60
CA SER A 270 -2.75 -27.98 7.73
C SER A 270 -1.82 -27.73 8.93
N ASN A 271 -0.95 -26.71 8.87
CA ASN A 271 0.00 -26.44 9.94
C ASN A 271 -0.73 -26.01 11.23
N PRO A 272 -0.60 -26.76 12.35
CA PRO A 272 -1.34 -26.47 13.58
C PRO A 272 -1.02 -25.09 14.17
N ASP A 273 0.25 -24.68 14.17
CA ASP A 273 0.66 -23.36 14.69
C ASP A 273 0.06 -22.22 13.87
N ARG A 274 -0.06 -22.42 12.55
CA ARG A 274 -0.73 -21.46 11.66
C ARG A 274 -2.20 -21.34 11.99
N LEU A 275 -2.89 -22.48 12.11
CA LEU A 275 -4.32 -22.52 12.39
C LEU A 275 -4.63 -21.91 13.75
N ALA A 276 -3.84 -22.23 14.78
CA ALA A 276 -3.95 -21.63 16.10
C ALA A 276 -3.74 -20.11 16.06
N TRP A 277 -2.72 -19.64 15.34
CA TRP A 277 -2.49 -18.19 15.16
C TRP A 277 -3.64 -17.51 14.43
N ILE A 278 -4.19 -18.14 13.38
CA ILE A 278 -5.32 -17.59 12.62
C ILE A 278 -6.56 -17.48 13.51
N ALA A 279 -6.88 -18.53 14.27
CA ALA A 279 -8.03 -18.53 15.18
C ALA A 279 -7.91 -17.44 16.25
N GLU A 280 -6.72 -17.26 16.82
CA GLU A 280 -6.41 -16.17 17.75
C GLU A 280 -6.62 -14.81 17.09
N TYR A 281 -6.01 -14.59 15.93
CA TYR A 281 -6.12 -13.33 15.19
C TYR A 281 -7.57 -12.99 14.82
N GLU A 282 -8.35 -13.98 14.36
CA GLU A 282 -9.74 -13.77 13.98
C GLU A 282 -10.59 -13.37 15.18
N ARG A 283 -10.40 -14.03 16.33
CA ARG A 283 -11.09 -13.69 17.58
C ARG A 283 -10.79 -12.25 18.03
N GLU A 284 -9.53 -11.85 18.05
CA GLU A 284 -9.14 -10.49 18.45
C GLU A 284 -9.60 -9.44 17.43
N SER A 285 -9.55 -9.78 16.13
CA SER A 285 -9.97 -8.86 15.06
C SER A 285 -11.47 -8.56 15.08
N ALA A 286 -12.30 -9.43 15.69
CA ALA A 286 -13.73 -9.24 15.81
C ALA A 286 -14.15 -8.04 16.69
N GLY A 287 -13.22 -7.38 17.38
CA GLY A 287 -13.49 -6.10 18.07
C GLY A 287 -13.31 -4.84 17.21
N PHE A 288 -12.87 -4.98 15.95
CA PHE A 288 -12.34 -3.88 15.17
C PHE A 288 -12.91 -3.83 13.74
N ALA A 289 -12.87 -2.65 13.14
CA ALA A 289 -13.09 -2.46 11.71
C ALA A 289 -11.77 -2.19 10.98
N ALA A 290 -11.64 -2.64 9.74
CA ALA A 290 -10.44 -2.35 8.93
C ALA A 290 -10.45 -0.92 8.36
N CYS A 291 -11.64 -0.38 8.15
CA CYS A 291 -11.89 1.01 7.76
C CYS A 291 -13.29 1.44 8.24
N ALA A 292 -13.60 2.73 8.22
CA ALA A 292 -14.92 3.25 8.53
C ALA A 292 -15.41 4.14 7.38
N TYR A 293 -16.63 3.95 6.91
CA TYR A 293 -17.23 4.79 5.88
C TYR A 293 -17.34 6.25 6.37
N VAL A 294 -16.98 7.19 5.50
CA VAL A 294 -17.01 8.62 5.82
C VAL A 294 -18.13 9.31 5.05
N ARG A 295 -18.07 9.29 3.71
CA ARG A 295 -19.08 9.87 2.82
C ARG A 295 -18.87 9.49 1.35
N SER A 296 -19.91 9.71 0.56
CA SER A 296 -19.89 9.68 -0.90
C SER A 296 -19.57 11.07 -1.50
N PHE A 297 -19.17 11.07 -2.77
CA PHE A 297 -18.88 12.23 -3.59
C PHE A 297 -19.40 11.98 -5.01
N GLY A 298 -19.95 13.02 -5.66
CA GLY A 298 -20.46 12.93 -7.03
C GLY A 298 -21.94 12.54 -7.08
N ASP A 299 -22.40 12.03 -8.22
CA ASP A 299 -23.79 11.58 -8.39
C ASP A 299 -23.98 10.16 -7.83
N GLU A 300 -24.53 10.06 -6.63
CA GLU A 300 -24.76 8.79 -5.94
C GLU A 300 -25.77 7.87 -6.65
N ARG A 301 -26.52 8.38 -7.63
CA ARG A 301 -27.46 7.57 -8.44
C ARG A 301 -26.73 6.78 -9.52
N ARG A 302 -25.53 7.21 -9.91
CA ARG A 302 -24.73 6.53 -10.91
C ARG A 302 -23.91 5.44 -10.24
N VAL A 303 -24.43 4.22 -10.30
CA VAL A 303 -23.82 3.05 -9.69
C VAL A 303 -23.76 1.92 -10.70
N ASP A 304 -22.55 1.39 -10.90
CA ASP A 304 -22.32 0.15 -11.62
C ASP A 304 -22.69 -1.05 -10.76
N ALA A 305 -23.40 -2.02 -11.34
CA ALA A 305 -23.93 -3.16 -10.60
C ALA A 305 -22.84 -4.05 -9.99
N LYS A 306 -21.65 -4.14 -10.63
CA LYS A 306 -20.53 -4.91 -10.10
C LYS A 306 -19.81 -4.14 -9.00
N ALA A 307 -19.60 -2.84 -9.19
CA ALA A 307 -19.07 -1.97 -8.14
C ALA A 307 -19.94 -2.04 -6.87
N GLU A 308 -21.26 -2.09 -7.00
CA GLU A 308 -22.20 -2.25 -5.89
C GLU A 308 -22.00 -3.57 -5.12
N ARG A 309 -21.88 -4.69 -5.83
CA ARG A 309 -21.63 -6.01 -5.22
C ARG A 309 -20.30 -6.04 -4.47
N VAL A 310 -19.25 -5.46 -5.06
CA VAL A 310 -17.93 -5.38 -4.43
C VAL A 310 -17.95 -4.46 -3.21
N ARG A 311 -18.61 -3.30 -3.30
CA ARG A 311 -18.82 -2.37 -2.19
C ARG A 311 -19.52 -3.06 -1.03
N ASP A 312 -20.58 -3.80 -1.32
CA ASP A 312 -21.37 -4.53 -0.32
C ASP A 312 -20.57 -5.65 0.37
N LEU A 313 -19.78 -6.42 -0.38
CA LEU A 313 -18.83 -7.40 0.19
C LEU A 313 -17.75 -6.71 1.05
N HIS A 314 -17.16 -5.64 0.53
CA HIS A 314 -16.15 -4.86 1.23
C HIS A 314 -16.70 -4.31 2.55
N ASP A 315 -17.81 -3.58 2.51
CA ASP A 315 -18.38 -2.89 3.68
C ASP A 315 -18.76 -3.87 4.78
N ARG A 316 -19.31 -5.04 4.42
CA ARG A 316 -19.58 -6.13 5.39
C ARG A 316 -18.31 -6.70 6.00
N MET A 317 -17.37 -7.17 5.18
CA MET A 317 -16.19 -7.87 5.70
C MET A 317 -15.24 -6.94 6.43
N SER A 318 -15.16 -5.67 6.03
CA SER A 318 -14.37 -4.65 6.71
C SER A 318 -15.07 -3.99 7.89
N ARG A 319 -16.36 -4.28 8.07
CA ARG A 319 -17.23 -3.69 9.09
C ARG A 319 -17.27 -2.17 8.98
N ALA A 320 -17.27 -1.67 7.75
CA ALA A 320 -17.09 -0.24 7.45
C ALA A 320 -18.20 0.65 8.00
N LEU A 321 -19.40 0.10 8.19
CA LEU A 321 -20.56 0.84 8.66
C LEU A 321 -20.78 0.70 10.17
N GLU A 322 -19.93 -0.06 10.86
CA GLU A 322 -20.04 -0.29 12.29
C GLU A 322 -19.22 0.72 13.09
N ASN A 323 -19.70 1.09 14.28
CA ASN A 323 -19.00 2.01 15.17
C ASN A 323 -17.96 1.25 16.02
N LEU A 324 -16.88 0.82 15.37
CA LEU A 324 -15.78 0.08 15.98
C LEU A 324 -14.46 0.86 15.92
N PRO A 325 -13.53 0.61 16.85
CA PRO A 325 -12.17 1.11 16.71
C PRO A 325 -11.54 0.56 15.42
N LEU A 326 -10.72 1.38 14.79
CA LEU A 326 -10.00 0.99 13.57
C LEU A 326 -8.70 0.25 13.92
N GLY A 327 -8.44 -0.85 13.21
CA GLY A 327 -7.24 -1.67 13.38
C GLY A 327 -6.40 -1.89 12.13
#